data_AF-A0A4S2IW61-F1
#
_entry.id   AF-A0A4S2IW61-F1
#
_cell.length_a   1.000
_cell.length_b   1.000
_cell.length_c   1.000
_cell.angle_alpha   90.00
_cell.angle_beta   90.00
_cell.angle_gamma   90.00
#
_symmetry.space_group_name_H-M   'P 1'
#
loop_
_entity.id
_entity.type
_entity.pdbx_description
1 polymer ?
#
loop_
_entity_poly.entity_id
_entity_poly.type
_entity_poly.pdbx_seq_one_letter_code
_entity_poly.pdbx_strand_id
1 'polypeptide(L)'
;MNTRSVNAAAELIQAALAQGRTAVGVALALESAQLLQSPEKAVEFEQMQARIAELELERHSTNEALDDAVQELRARRDEGASHVSRPLPPRDAVCARPGCGHSGESHHRGDTKCWAILPRTRQRDGVWSAVRICDCSGFVASMGVPSEEQDQAAELEAASVDRSVEKLTRLLAPSPVEDPHDSPLHHRYVLGRDLPPMGGAR
;
A
#
# COMPACT_ATOMS: atom_id res chain seq x y z
N MET A 1 -41.83 -14.23 -32.33
CA MET A 1 -40.81 -15.29 -32.50
C MET A 1 -39.96 -14.92 -33.70
N ASN A 2 -38.65 -14.76 -33.52
CA ASN A 2 -37.73 -14.41 -34.60
C ASN A 2 -37.37 -15.69 -35.37
N THR A 3 -37.81 -15.81 -36.62
CA THR A 3 -37.57 -17.01 -37.44
C THR A 3 -36.09 -17.28 -37.69
N ARG A 4 -35.24 -16.23 -37.68
CA ARG A 4 -33.79 -16.40 -37.81
C ARG A 4 -33.17 -17.07 -36.59
N SER A 5 -33.58 -16.72 -35.37
CA SER A 5 -33.01 -17.35 -34.16
C SER A 5 -33.43 -18.82 -34.04
N VAL A 6 -34.66 -19.13 -34.44
CA VAL A 6 -35.16 -20.51 -34.48
C VAL A 6 -34.39 -21.34 -35.50
N ASN A 7 -34.15 -20.80 -36.71
CA ASN A 7 -33.36 -21.50 -37.73
C ASN A 7 -31.89 -21.68 -37.30
N ALA A 8 -31.28 -20.65 -36.72
CA ALA A 8 -29.93 -20.73 -36.19
C ALA A 8 -29.80 -21.80 -35.10
N ALA A 9 -30.77 -21.86 -34.16
CA ALA A 9 -30.79 -22.92 -33.14
C ALA A 9 -30.94 -24.31 -33.74
N ALA A 10 -31.79 -24.47 -34.76
CA ALA A 10 -31.97 -25.75 -35.45
C ALA A 10 -30.69 -26.23 -36.14
N GLU A 11 -29.99 -25.35 -36.86
CA GLU A 11 -28.71 -25.66 -37.51
C GLU A 11 -27.63 -26.04 -36.49
N LEU A 12 -27.55 -25.32 -35.37
CA LEU A 12 -26.58 -25.57 -34.31
C LEU A 12 -26.84 -26.92 -33.61
N ILE A 13 -28.11 -27.24 -33.36
CA ILE A 13 -28.52 -28.55 -32.83
C ILE A 13 -28.12 -29.66 -33.81
N GLN A 14 -28.43 -29.52 -35.11
CA GLN A 14 -28.07 -30.52 -36.12
C GLN A 14 -26.56 -30.72 -36.22
N ALA A 15 -25.77 -29.64 -36.22
CA ALA A 15 -24.31 -29.72 -36.25
C ALA A 15 -23.74 -30.41 -35.00
N ALA A 16 -24.27 -30.10 -33.81
CA ALA A 16 -23.83 -30.71 -32.57
C ALA A 16 -24.19 -32.21 -32.50
N LEU A 17 -25.36 -32.60 -33.01
CA LEU A 17 -25.76 -34.01 -33.14
C LEU A 17 -24.88 -34.77 -34.14
N ALA A 18 -24.52 -34.17 -35.26
CA ALA A 18 -23.60 -34.77 -36.23
C ALA A 18 -22.19 -35.00 -35.65
N GLN A 19 -21.79 -34.19 -34.66
CA GLN A 19 -20.55 -34.37 -33.90
C GLN A 19 -20.67 -35.39 -32.74
N GLY A 20 -21.83 -36.01 -32.55
CA GLY A 20 -22.06 -36.96 -31.45
C GLY A 20 -22.07 -36.30 -30.07
N ARG A 21 -22.37 -35.00 -29.97
CA ARG A 21 -22.47 -34.32 -28.66
C ARG A 21 -23.69 -34.80 -27.88
N THR A 22 -23.52 -34.90 -26.56
CA THR A 22 -24.62 -35.21 -25.63
C THR A 22 -25.59 -34.03 -25.54
N ALA A 23 -26.79 -34.26 -25.01
CA ALA A 23 -27.78 -33.20 -24.77
C ALA A 23 -27.21 -32.03 -23.95
N VAL A 24 -26.35 -32.31 -22.97
CA VAL A 24 -25.63 -31.29 -22.19
C VAL A 24 -24.70 -30.46 -23.10
N GLY A 25 -23.97 -31.12 -24.00
CA GLY A 25 -23.10 -30.44 -24.96
C GLY A 25 -23.85 -29.56 -25.97
N VAL A 26 -25.08 -29.96 -26.35
CA VAL A 26 -25.96 -29.15 -27.21
C VAL A 26 -26.49 -27.94 -26.45
N ALA A 27 -26.98 -28.12 -25.21
CA ALA A 27 -27.46 -27.02 -24.37
C ALA A 27 -26.36 -25.97 -24.13
N LEU A 28 -25.13 -26.42 -23.83
CA LEU A 28 -23.99 -25.53 -23.62
C LEU A 28 -23.62 -24.76 -24.90
N ALA A 29 -23.73 -25.40 -26.07
CA ALA A 29 -23.48 -24.76 -27.37
C ALA A 29 -24.55 -23.71 -27.72
N LEU A 30 -25.82 -23.97 -27.40
CA LEU A 30 -26.90 -23.01 -27.58
C LEU A 30 -26.79 -21.82 -26.61
N GLU A 31 -26.39 -22.09 -25.36
CA GLU A 31 -26.17 -21.06 -24.35
C GLU A 31 -24.97 -20.17 -24.69
N SER A 32 -23.86 -20.75 -25.15
CA SER A 32 -22.67 -19.98 -25.61
C SER A 32 -22.92 -19.21 -26.91
N ALA A 33 -23.83 -19.70 -27.77
CA ALA A 33 -24.36 -18.92 -28.89
C ALA A 33 -25.43 -17.89 -28.48
N GLN A 34 -25.75 -17.79 -27.18
CA GLN A 34 -26.77 -16.90 -26.61
C GLN A 34 -28.19 -17.11 -27.18
N LEU A 35 -28.46 -18.27 -27.78
CA LEU A 35 -29.76 -18.59 -28.41
C LEU A 35 -30.84 -18.98 -27.39
N LEU A 36 -30.45 -19.26 -26.14
CA LEU A 36 -31.36 -19.54 -25.04
C LEU A 36 -31.73 -18.28 -24.24
N GLN A 37 -31.07 -17.16 -24.49
CA GLN A 37 -31.40 -15.88 -23.84
C GLN A 37 -32.66 -15.32 -24.49
N SER A 38 -33.62 -14.88 -23.67
CA SER A 38 -34.76 -14.13 -24.19
C SER A 38 -34.28 -12.76 -24.70
N PRO A 39 -34.95 -12.14 -25.69
CA PRO A 39 -34.55 -10.82 -26.18
C PRO A 39 -34.56 -9.75 -25.08
N GLU A 40 -35.41 -9.91 -24.06
CA GLU A 40 -35.42 -9.05 -22.88
C GLU A 40 -34.13 -9.18 -22.07
N LYS A 41 -33.63 -10.41 -21.89
CA LYS A 41 -32.36 -10.66 -21.19
C LYS A 41 -31.15 -10.12 -21.96
N ALA A 42 -31.16 -10.19 -23.28
CA ALA A 42 -30.11 -9.60 -24.11
C ALA A 42 -30.05 -8.07 -23.92
N VAL A 43 -31.21 -7.40 -23.93
CA VAL A 43 -31.29 -5.95 -23.68
C VAL A 43 -30.83 -5.60 -22.26
N GLU A 44 -31.25 -6.35 -21.24
CA GLU A 44 -30.77 -6.16 -19.87
C GLU A 44 -29.24 -6.30 -19.77
N PHE A 45 -28.66 -7.28 -20.46
CA PHE A 45 -27.22 -7.50 -20.47
C PHE A 45 -26.46 -6.36 -21.15
N GLU A 46 -26.95 -5.88 -22.30
CA GLU A 46 -26.39 -4.70 -22.98
C GLU A 46 -26.47 -3.46 -22.09
N GLN A 47 -27.58 -3.26 -21.38
CA GLN A 47 -27.73 -2.15 -20.42
C GLN A 47 -26.74 -2.26 -19.25
N MET A 48 -26.55 -3.47 -18.70
CA MET A 48 -25.57 -3.70 -17.64
C MET A 48 -24.14 -3.45 -18.13
N GLN A 49 -23.80 -3.91 -19.33
CA GLN A 49 -22.48 -3.64 -19.93
C GLN A 49 -22.25 -2.15 -20.16
N ALA A 50 -23.24 -1.43 -20.69
CA ALA A 50 -23.16 0.01 -20.87
C ALA A 50 -22.96 0.73 -19.52
N ARG A 51 -23.68 0.30 -18.48
CA ARG A 51 -23.53 0.85 -17.14
C ARG A 51 -22.16 0.56 -16.52
N ILE A 52 -21.60 -0.63 -16.76
CA ILE A 52 -20.23 -0.95 -16.31
C ILE A 52 -19.22 -0.05 -17.00
N ALA A 53 -19.32 0.13 -18.33
CA ALA A 53 -18.42 1.00 -19.08
C ALA A 53 -18.47 2.47 -18.59
N GLU A 54 -19.66 2.97 -18.28
CA GLU A 54 -19.85 4.30 -17.68
C GLU A 54 -19.16 4.41 -16.31
N LEU A 55 -19.37 3.44 -15.43
CA LEU A 55 -18.76 3.41 -14.10
C LEU A 55 -17.24 3.27 -14.14
N GLU A 56 -16.71 2.51 -15.09
CA GLU A 56 -15.25 2.39 -15.28
C GLU A 56 -14.63 3.71 -15.73
N LEU A 57 -15.33 4.49 -16.56
CA LEU A 57 -14.91 5.82 -16.99
C LEU A 57 -14.96 6.82 -15.81
N GLU A 58 -16.02 6.79 -15.00
CA GLU A 58 -16.12 7.61 -13.78
C GLU A 58 -15.00 7.28 -12.78
N ARG A 59 -14.74 5.99 -12.56
CA ARG A 59 -13.64 5.53 -11.70
C ARG A 59 -12.29 6.02 -12.21
N HIS A 60 -12.04 5.95 -13.52
CA HIS A 60 -10.78 6.41 -14.11
C HIS A 60 -10.58 7.90 -13.87
N SER A 61 -11.59 8.72 -14.15
CA SER A 61 -11.58 10.17 -13.90
C SER A 61 -11.32 10.50 -12.42
N THR A 62 -11.97 9.77 -11.51
CA THR A 62 -11.78 9.96 -10.06
C THR A 62 -10.37 9.60 -9.61
N ASN A 63 -9.81 8.51 -10.14
CA ASN A 63 -8.45 8.08 -9.81
C ASN A 63 -7.41 9.08 -10.31
N GLU A 64 -7.60 9.66 -11.51
CA GLU A 64 -6.73 10.71 -12.02
C GLU A 64 -6.77 11.96 -11.12
N ALA A 65 -7.97 12.41 -10.75
CA ALA A 65 -8.12 13.55 -9.84
C ALA A 65 -7.50 13.30 -8.45
N LEU A 66 -7.56 12.06 -7.93
CA LEU A 66 -6.91 11.68 -6.69
C LEU A 66 -5.38 11.65 -6.82
N ASP A 67 -4.86 11.17 -7.95
CA ASP A 67 -3.41 11.17 -8.20
C ASP A 67 -2.87 12.61 -8.25
N ASP A 68 -3.54 13.50 -8.98
CA ASP A 68 -3.20 14.92 -9.03
C ASP A 68 -3.19 15.57 -7.63
N ALA A 69 -4.22 15.31 -6.82
CA ALA A 69 -4.31 15.83 -5.46
C ALA A 69 -3.19 15.29 -4.55
N VAL A 70 -2.82 14.01 -4.70
CA VAL A 70 -1.69 13.41 -3.98
C VAL A 70 -0.36 14.02 -4.43
N GLN A 71 -0.17 14.25 -5.73
CA GLN A 71 1.02 14.93 -6.26
C GLN A 71 1.12 16.36 -5.70
N GLU A 72 0.03 17.11 -5.66
CA GLU A 72 -0.01 18.46 -5.06
C GLU A 72 0.34 18.43 -3.57
N LEU A 73 -0.20 17.46 -2.80
CA LEU A 73 0.13 17.29 -1.39
C LEU A 73 1.61 16.96 -1.18
N ARG A 74 2.20 16.12 -2.04
CA ARG A 74 3.63 15.82 -2.00
C ARG A 74 4.48 17.04 -2.32
N ALA A 75 4.12 17.80 -3.36
CA ALA A 75 4.79 19.04 -3.72
C ALA A 75 4.78 20.05 -2.55
N ARG A 76 3.62 20.29 -1.94
CA ARG A 76 3.51 21.15 -0.74
C ARG A 76 4.33 20.64 0.44
N ARG A 77 4.35 19.32 0.66
CA ARG A 77 5.16 18.73 1.72
C ARG A 77 6.64 18.97 1.45
N ASP A 78 7.10 18.80 0.22
CA ASP A 78 8.50 18.92 -0.13
C ASP A 78 8.94 20.40 -0.13
N GLU A 79 8.06 21.34 -0.49
CA GLU A 79 8.24 22.79 -0.27
C GLU A 79 8.33 23.15 1.24
N GLY A 80 7.47 22.55 2.06
CA GLY A 80 7.46 22.75 3.52
C GLY A 80 8.53 21.96 4.28
N ALA A 81 9.10 20.91 3.69
CA ALA A 81 10.12 20.04 4.29
C ALA A 81 11.51 20.70 4.38
N SER A 82 11.63 21.98 4.05
CA SER A 82 12.77 22.81 4.46
C SER A 82 12.91 22.96 5.98
N HIS A 83 11.98 22.41 6.78
CA HIS A 83 12.24 22.05 8.17
C HIS A 83 13.25 20.90 8.26
N VAL A 84 14.48 21.18 7.83
CA VAL A 84 15.67 20.42 8.20
C VAL A 84 15.60 20.29 9.71
N SER A 85 15.52 19.04 10.18
CA SER A 85 15.68 18.74 11.59
C SER A 85 17.05 19.28 11.99
N ARG A 86 17.09 20.49 12.55
CA ARG A 86 18.34 21.04 13.05
C ARG A 86 18.77 20.09 14.16
N PRO A 87 20.04 19.63 14.14
CA PRO A 87 20.53 18.80 15.24
C PRO A 87 20.22 19.52 16.54
N LEU A 88 19.63 18.78 17.50
CA LEU A 88 19.32 19.33 18.81
C LEU A 88 20.61 19.91 19.41
N PRO A 89 20.53 21.03 20.14
CA PRO A 89 21.69 21.53 20.83
C PRO A 89 22.24 20.46 21.79
N PRO A 90 23.57 20.39 21.97
CA PRO A 90 24.20 19.56 22.99
C PRO A 90 23.54 19.77 24.35
N ARG A 91 23.50 18.72 25.20
CA ARG A 91 22.87 18.79 26.54
C ARG A 91 23.43 19.93 27.39
N ASP A 92 24.70 20.21 27.26
CA ASP A 92 25.44 21.24 27.99
C ASP A 92 25.35 22.63 27.34
N ALA A 93 24.82 22.75 26.13
CA ALA A 93 24.68 24.05 25.47
C ALA A 93 23.66 24.93 26.22
N VAL A 94 23.98 26.21 26.38
CA VAL A 94 23.12 27.19 27.04
C VAL A 94 22.54 28.13 26.00
N CYS A 95 21.26 28.49 26.16
CA CYS A 95 20.62 29.48 25.32
C CYS A 95 21.36 30.82 25.41
N ALA A 96 21.81 31.35 24.28
CA ALA A 96 22.56 32.60 24.19
C ALA A 96 21.71 33.85 24.45
N ARG A 97 20.39 33.70 24.58
CA ARG A 97 19.48 34.82 24.85
C ARG A 97 19.63 35.28 26.32
N PRO A 98 19.99 36.55 26.57
CA PRO A 98 20.12 37.07 27.94
C PRO A 98 18.82 36.88 28.74
N GLY A 99 18.93 36.34 29.95
CA GLY A 99 17.79 36.10 30.85
C GLY A 99 16.98 34.83 30.58
N CYS A 100 17.33 34.01 29.58
CA CYS A 100 16.57 32.79 29.26
C CYS A 100 16.96 31.58 30.13
N GLY A 101 18.26 31.42 30.44
CA GLY A 101 18.77 30.52 31.51
C GLY A 101 18.61 29.01 31.33
N HIS A 102 17.92 28.52 30.30
CA HIS A 102 17.74 27.09 30.03
C HIS A 102 18.91 26.49 29.23
N SER A 103 19.26 25.25 29.58
CA SER A 103 20.26 24.42 28.90
C SER A 103 19.62 23.43 27.92
N GLY A 104 20.41 22.84 27.03
CA GLY A 104 19.98 21.74 26.16
C GLY A 104 19.39 20.58 26.98
N GLU A 105 19.89 20.32 28.18
CA GLU A 105 19.37 19.31 29.10
C GLU A 105 17.92 19.54 29.50
N SER A 106 17.46 20.80 29.55
CA SER A 106 16.03 21.12 29.76
C SER A 106 15.13 20.59 28.63
N HIS A 107 15.72 20.21 27.49
CA HIS A 107 15.05 19.59 26.35
C HIS A 107 15.32 18.08 26.19
N HIS A 108 16.24 17.49 26.98
CA HIS A 108 16.56 16.06 26.94
C HIS A 108 16.06 15.35 28.21
N ARG A 109 14.83 14.80 28.20
CA ARG A 109 14.39 13.94 29.32
C ARG A 109 15.14 12.60 29.27
N GLY A 110 15.79 12.25 30.38
CA GLY A 110 16.75 11.14 30.49
C GLY A 110 16.20 9.73 30.25
N ASP A 111 14.89 9.55 30.19
CA ASP A 111 14.21 8.27 29.92
C ASP A 111 13.70 8.14 28.48
N THR A 112 13.70 9.21 27.70
CA THR A 112 13.24 9.18 26.30
C THR A 112 14.44 9.18 25.36
N LYS A 113 14.69 8.02 24.71
CA LYS A 113 15.57 7.93 23.55
C LYS A 113 15.01 8.87 22.47
N CYS A 114 15.68 10.01 22.32
CA CYS A 114 15.39 11.11 21.44
C CYS A 114 14.61 10.74 20.14
N TRP A 115 13.29 10.96 20.15
CA TRP A 115 12.45 11.23 18.98
C TRP A 115 11.31 12.12 19.49
N ALA A 116 11.45 13.43 19.35
CA ALA A 116 10.40 14.34 19.78
C ALA A 116 9.12 14.12 18.95
N ILE A 117 8.20 13.31 19.46
CA ILE A 117 6.79 13.68 19.46
C ILE A 117 6.73 14.95 20.31
N LEU A 118 6.94 16.11 19.67
CA LEU A 118 6.83 17.39 20.35
C LEU A 118 5.45 17.42 21.04
N PRO A 119 5.33 17.89 22.30
CA PRO A 119 4.03 18.13 22.88
C PRO A 119 3.25 19.02 21.90
N ARG A 120 2.03 18.58 21.53
CA ARG A 120 1.12 19.41 20.76
C ARG A 120 0.27 20.19 21.74
N THR A 121 0.19 21.50 21.58
CA THR A 121 -0.80 22.32 22.29
C THR A 121 -2.08 22.35 21.45
N ARG A 122 -3.21 22.06 22.08
CA ARG A 122 -4.52 22.25 21.47
C ARG A 122 -4.82 23.75 21.46
N GLN A 123 -4.87 24.35 20.28
CA GLN A 123 -5.20 25.75 20.09
C GLN A 123 -6.67 26.02 20.44
N ARG A 124 -7.07 27.30 20.55
CA ARG A 124 -8.44 27.69 20.90
C ARG A 124 -9.48 27.20 19.89
N ASP A 125 -9.08 27.00 18.64
CA ASP A 125 -9.91 26.44 17.56
C ASP A 125 -10.00 24.90 17.62
N GLY A 126 -9.30 24.25 18.56
CA GLY A 126 -9.27 22.80 18.73
C GLY A 126 -8.21 22.08 17.90
N VAL A 127 -7.42 22.79 17.08
CA VAL A 127 -6.35 22.22 16.25
C VAL A 127 -5.12 21.95 17.12
N TRP A 128 -4.52 20.78 16.93
CA TRP A 128 -3.28 20.42 17.61
C TRP A 128 -2.07 20.95 16.84
N SER A 129 -1.35 21.92 17.41
CA SER A 129 -0.10 22.45 16.84
C SER A 129 1.12 22.03 17.64
N ALA A 130 2.28 21.91 17.00
CA ALA A 130 3.53 21.72 17.72
C ALA A 130 3.73 22.85 18.75
N VAL A 131 4.12 22.52 19.98
CA VAL A 131 4.60 23.52 20.94
C VAL A 131 5.76 24.25 20.30
N ARG A 132 5.69 25.59 20.25
CA ARG A 132 6.79 26.41 19.79
C ARG A 132 7.99 26.13 20.70
N ILE A 133 8.96 25.38 20.19
CA ILE A 133 10.32 25.37 20.73
C ILE A 133 10.76 26.83 20.76
N CYS A 134 11.40 27.28 21.85
CA CYS A 134 11.90 28.65 22.05
C CYS A 134 12.32 29.27 20.70
N ASP A 135 11.81 30.45 20.35
CA ASP A 135 12.21 31.20 19.14
C ASP A 135 13.67 31.72 19.22
N CYS A 136 14.48 31.07 20.05
CA CYS A 136 15.79 31.47 20.51
C CYS A 136 16.83 30.82 19.58
N SER A 137 17.31 31.60 18.62
CA SER A 137 18.10 31.11 17.49
C SER A 137 19.57 30.80 17.80
N GLY A 138 20.03 31.01 19.04
CA GLY A 138 21.43 30.80 19.41
C GLY A 138 21.55 29.90 20.63
N PHE A 139 21.98 28.66 20.43
CA PHE A 139 22.65 27.90 21.47
C PHE A 139 24.14 28.01 21.20
N VAL A 140 24.90 28.45 22.20
CA VAL A 140 26.36 28.39 22.15
C VAL A 140 26.79 27.13 22.87
N ALA A 141 27.72 26.39 22.26
CA ALA A 141 28.38 25.30 22.97
C ALA A 141 28.97 25.89 24.25
N SER A 142 28.67 25.24 25.38
CA SER A 142 29.50 25.42 26.56
C SER A 142 30.92 25.11 26.09
N MET A 143 31.88 26.03 26.26
CA MET A 143 33.27 25.79 25.87
C MET A 143 33.90 24.79 26.84
N GLY A 144 33.39 23.56 26.85
CA GLY A 144 34.02 22.40 27.44
C GLY A 144 35.24 22.06 26.60
N VAL A 145 36.39 21.99 27.25
CA VAL A 145 37.61 21.46 26.65
C VAL A 145 37.31 20.01 26.20
N PRO A 146 37.51 19.65 24.92
CA PRO A 146 37.27 18.29 24.47
C PRO A 146 38.16 17.34 25.28
N SER A 147 37.55 16.40 26.00
CA SER A 147 38.29 15.35 26.70
C SER A 147 38.64 14.27 25.68
N GLU A 148 39.83 13.68 25.79
CA GLU A 148 40.33 12.59 24.93
C GLU A 148 39.37 11.37 24.88
N GLU A 149 38.44 11.25 25.84
CA GLU A 149 37.39 10.24 25.87
C GLU A 149 36.29 10.46 24.81
N GLN A 150 36.03 11.70 24.37
CA GLN A 150 35.00 12.00 23.38
C GLN A 150 35.44 11.58 21.95
N ASP A 151 36.72 11.69 21.64
CA ASP A 151 37.26 11.26 20.35
C ASP A 151 37.20 9.74 20.18
N GLN A 152 37.47 8.98 21.24
CA GLN A 152 37.35 7.52 21.23
C GLN A 152 35.89 7.06 21.08
N ALA A 153 34.94 7.78 21.68
CA ALA A 153 33.52 7.46 21.55
C ALA A 153 33.02 7.68 20.11
N ALA A 154 33.45 8.75 19.45
CA ALA A 154 33.08 9.04 18.07
C ALA A 154 33.62 7.98 17.09
N GLU A 155 34.85 7.50 17.29
CA GLU A 155 35.45 6.46 16.45
C GLU A 155 34.76 5.09 16.61
N LEU A 156 34.36 4.74 17.83
CA LEU A 156 33.57 3.54 18.11
C LEU A 156 32.15 3.60 17.51
N GLU A 157 31.52 4.78 17.52
CA GLU A 157 30.21 4.98 16.92
C GLU A 157 30.27 4.86 15.39
N ALA A 158 31.28 5.47 14.75
CA ALA A 158 31.51 5.33 13.31
C ALA A 158 31.67 3.85 12.90
N ALA A 159 32.49 3.08 13.64
CA ALA A 159 32.65 1.64 13.40
C ALA A 159 31.35 0.83 13.62
N SER A 160 30.42 1.32 14.45
CA SER A 160 29.12 0.67 14.66
C SER A 160 28.14 0.92 13.52
N VAL A 161 28.17 2.13 12.94
CA VAL A 161 27.36 2.48 11.77
C VAL A 161 27.76 1.63 10.57
N ASP A 162 29.06 1.47 10.31
CA ASP A 162 29.56 0.66 9.18
C ASP A 162 29.09 -0.80 9.26
N ARG A 163 29.13 -1.42 10.44
CA ARG A 163 28.60 -2.78 10.66
C ARG A 163 27.10 -2.89 10.40
N SER A 164 26.35 -1.83 10.71
CA SER A 164 24.89 -1.80 10.49
C SER A 164 24.54 -1.63 9.02
N VAL A 165 25.30 -0.81 8.30
CA VAL A 165 25.19 -0.65 6.84
C VAL A 165 25.47 -1.98 6.14
N GLU A 166 26.56 -2.66 6.48
CA GLU A 166 26.91 -3.96 5.88
C GLU A 166 25.81 -5.02 6.11
N LYS A 167 25.22 -5.04 7.32
CA LYS A 167 24.09 -5.94 7.63
C LYS A 167 22.84 -5.63 6.78
N LEU A 168 22.52 -4.36 6.59
CA LEU A 168 21.39 -3.95 5.74
C LEU A 168 21.65 -4.26 4.27
N THR A 169 22.86 -3.99 3.77
CA THR A 169 23.26 -4.34 2.40
C THR A 169 23.11 -5.85 2.16
N ARG A 170 23.45 -6.70 3.14
CA ARG A 170 23.27 -8.14 3.03
C ARG A 170 21.80 -8.59 3.02
N LEU A 171 20.92 -7.88 3.73
CA LEU A 171 19.49 -8.18 3.75
C LEU A 171 18.77 -7.70 2.48
N LEU A 172 19.26 -6.62 1.88
CA LEU A 172 18.69 -6.03 0.65
C LEU A 172 19.30 -6.61 -0.63
N ALA A 173 20.36 -7.42 -0.52
CA ALA A 173 20.91 -8.14 -1.65
C ALA A 173 19.81 -9.04 -2.25
N PRO A 174 19.61 -9.02 -3.58
CA PRO A 174 18.58 -9.83 -4.22
C PRO A 174 18.81 -11.30 -3.88
N SER A 175 17.80 -11.93 -3.30
CA SER A 175 17.79 -13.37 -3.10
C SER A 175 17.98 -14.04 -4.47
N PRO A 176 18.77 -15.13 -4.55
CA PRO A 176 18.85 -15.91 -5.77
C PRO A 176 17.43 -16.28 -6.20
N VAL A 177 17.10 -15.99 -7.45
CA VAL A 177 15.80 -16.34 -8.04
C VAL A 177 15.70 -17.85 -7.98
N GLU A 178 14.87 -18.36 -7.07
CA GLU A 178 14.51 -19.77 -7.05
C GLU A 178 13.82 -20.09 -8.37
N ASP A 179 14.25 -21.17 -9.03
CA ASP A 179 13.60 -21.64 -10.24
C ASP A 179 12.13 -21.91 -9.91
N PRO A 180 11.17 -21.23 -10.55
CA PRO A 180 9.74 -21.39 -10.26
C PRO A 180 9.22 -22.83 -10.45
N HIS A 181 10.05 -23.73 -10.99
CA HIS A 181 9.75 -25.15 -11.16
C HIS A 181 10.20 -26.06 -10.00
N ASP A 182 10.95 -25.58 -9.01
CA ASP A 182 11.48 -26.39 -7.89
C ASP A 182 10.70 -26.28 -6.58
N SER A 183 9.56 -25.59 -6.56
CA SER A 183 8.68 -25.56 -5.39
C SER A 183 8.05 -26.96 -5.16
N PRO A 184 8.34 -27.66 -4.04
CA PRO A 184 7.84 -29.02 -3.77
C PRO A 184 6.32 -29.09 -3.45
N LEU A 185 5.60 -27.97 -3.60
CA LEU A 185 4.15 -27.86 -3.44
C LEU A 185 3.41 -28.22 -4.73
N HIS A 186 3.76 -29.35 -5.35
CA HIS A 186 2.82 -30.00 -6.25
C HIS A 186 1.75 -30.70 -5.40
N HIS A 187 0.74 -29.92 -5.00
CA HIS A 187 -0.50 -30.49 -4.48
C HIS A 187 -1.11 -31.35 -5.58
N ARG A 188 -0.91 -32.66 -5.46
CA ARG A 188 -1.66 -33.66 -6.22
C ARG A 188 -3.10 -33.56 -5.73
N TYR A 189 -3.92 -32.78 -6.42
CA TYR A 189 -5.35 -32.79 -6.19
C TYR A 189 -5.87 -34.19 -6.54
N VAL A 190 -6.01 -35.02 -5.51
CA VAL A 190 -6.78 -36.26 -5.59
C VAL A 190 -8.24 -35.82 -5.66
N LEU A 191 -8.77 -35.77 -6.87
CA LEU A 191 -10.20 -35.57 -7.09
C LEU A 191 -10.95 -36.73 -6.44
N GLY A 192 -11.52 -36.46 -5.26
CA GLY A 192 -12.28 -37.41 -4.46
C GLY A 192 -13.48 -37.93 -5.23
N ARG A 193 -13.48 -39.24 -5.49
CA ARG A 193 -14.63 -40.01 -5.99
C ARG A 193 -15.63 -40.39 -4.89
N ASP A 194 -15.50 -39.85 -3.69
CA ASP A 194 -16.30 -40.22 -2.52
C ASP A 194 -17.10 -39.02 -1.99
N LEU A 195 -18.04 -38.51 -2.79
CA LEU A 195 -19.15 -37.76 -2.21
C LEU A 195 -20.23 -38.76 -1.76
N PRO A 196 -20.70 -38.72 -0.50
CA PRO A 196 -21.77 -39.58 -0.05
C PRO A 196 -23.05 -39.30 -0.84
N PRO A 197 -23.88 -40.32 -1.12
CA PRO A 197 -25.14 -40.13 -1.82
C PRO A 197 -26.05 -39.20 -0.99
N MET A 198 -26.49 -38.10 -1.59
CA MET A 198 -27.51 -37.23 -1.01
C MET A 198 -28.87 -37.94 -1.06
N GLY A 199 -29.09 -38.84 -0.11
CA GLY A 199 -30.37 -39.53 0.12
C GLY A 199 -31.12 -38.87 1.28
N GLY A 200 -31.89 -37.83 1.00
CA GLY A 200 -32.95 -37.37 1.90
C GLY A 200 -34.14 -38.32 1.81
N ALA A 201 -34.41 -39.06 2.90
CA ALA A 201 -35.59 -39.89 3.02
C ALA A 201 -36.83 -39.03 3.33
N ARG A 202 -37.82 -39.16 2.44
CA ARG A 202 -39.29 -38.97 2.55
C ARG A 202 -39.85 -37.93 3.52
#